data_AF-A0A1Y4R237-F1
#
_entry.id   AF-A0A1Y4R237-F1
#
_cell.length_a   1.000
_cell.length_b   1.000
_cell.length_c   1.000
_cell.angle_alpha   90.00
_cell.angle_beta   90.00
_cell.angle_gamma   90.00
#
_symmetry.space_group_name_H-M   'P 1'
#
loop_
_entity.id
_entity.type
_entity.pdbx_description
1 polymer ?
#
loop_
_entity_poly.entity_id
_entity_poly.type
_entity_poly.pdbx_seq_one_letter_code
_entity_poly.pdbx_strand_id
1 'polypeptide(L)' 'MGYTPWGCIDCVSFTTGKMKKRYGFIYVNRDNEGNGTLERFKKDSYLWYQRVIATNGSEV' A
#
# COMPACT_ATOMS: atom_id res chain seq x y z
N MET A 1 7.31 -0.87 -21.54
CA MET A 1 7.76 -1.31 -20.19
C MET A 1 7.29 -0.27 -19.18
N GLY A 2 7.05 -0.64 -17.92
CA GLY A 2 6.55 0.26 -16.87
C GLY A 2 6.91 -0.22 -15.46
N TYR A 3 6.64 0.60 -14.44
CA TYR A 3 6.94 0.29 -13.03
C TYR A 3 5.65 0.14 -12.22
N THR A 4 5.46 -1.00 -11.57
CA THR A 4 4.29 -1.32 -10.75
C THR A 4 4.72 -1.70 -9.32
N PRO A 5 4.56 -0.81 -8.32
CA PRO A 5 4.90 -1.10 -6.94
C PRO A 5 4.13 -2.31 -6.40
N TRP A 6 4.84 -3.22 -5.75
CA TRP A 6 4.25 -4.41 -5.15
C TRP A 6 3.35 -4.06 -3.97
N GLY A 7 2.18 -4.69 -3.90
CA GLY A 7 1.27 -4.57 -2.77
C GLY A 7 0.77 -3.14 -2.58
N CYS A 8 0.31 -2.47 -3.64
CA CYS A 8 -0.19 -1.09 -3.64
C CYS A 8 -1.32 -0.81 -2.62
N ILE A 9 -2.02 -1.86 -2.20
CA ILE A 9 -2.87 -1.93 -1.01
C ILE A 9 -2.26 -2.93 -0.03
N ASP A 10 -2.35 -2.64 1.28
CA ASP A 10 -1.84 -3.56 2.30
C ASP A 10 -2.42 -4.97 2.13
N CYS A 11 -1.53 -5.94 1.92
CA CYS A 11 -1.85 -7.34 1.71
C CYS A 11 -1.06 -8.23 2.68
N VAL A 12 -1.51 -9.47 2.85
CA VAL A 12 -0.78 -10.48 3.64
C VAL A 12 0.55 -10.77 2.95
N SER A 13 1.65 -10.73 3.72
CA SER A 13 2.97 -11.04 3.17
C SER A 13 3.06 -12.51 2.70
N PHE A 14 3.62 -12.73 1.51
CA PHE A 14 3.77 -14.07 0.95
C PHE A 14 4.66 -15.00 1.78
N THR A 15 5.75 -14.47 2.34
CA THR A 15 6.76 -15.31 3.03
C THR A 15 6.45 -15.59 4.50
N THR A 16 5.70 -14.70 5.17
CA THR A 16 5.48 -14.81 6.62
C THR A 16 4.01 -14.86 7.00
N GLY A 17 3.07 -14.65 6.06
CA GLY A 17 1.64 -14.64 6.35
C GLY A 17 1.21 -13.49 7.27
N LYS A 18 1.99 -12.41 7.35
CA LYS A 18 1.77 -11.31 8.32
C LYS A 18 1.21 -10.06 7.63
N MET A 19 0.17 -9.47 8.21
CA MET A 19 -0.33 -8.11 7.93
C MET A 19 0.55 -7.02 8.52
N LYS A 20 1.40 -7.34 9.52
CA LYS A 20 2.34 -6.37 10.12
C LYS A 20 3.36 -5.83 9.11
N LYS A 21 3.66 -6.59 8.05
CA LYS A 21 4.55 -6.14 6.97
C LYS A 21 3.72 -5.45 5.89
N ARG A 22 3.63 -4.13 5.98
CA ARG A 22 2.74 -3.29 5.15
C ARG A 22 3.51 -2.66 4.00
N TYR A 23 2.97 -2.80 2.79
CA TYR A 23 3.60 -2.33 1.55
C TYR A 23 2.77 -1.27 0.82
N GLY A 24 1.48 -1.17 1.14
CA GLY A 24 0.56 -0.38 0.33
C GLY A 24 0.65 1.11 0.55
N PHE A 25 0.26 1.84 -0.49
CA PHE A 25 -0.14 3.23 -0.40
C PHE A 25 -1.50 3.38 0.30
N ILE A 26 -2.28 2.29 0.32
CA ILE A 26 -3.58 2.20 0.99
C ILE A 26 -3.43 1.29 2.20
N TYR A 27 -3.70 1.83 3.38
CA TYR A 27 -3.77 1.07 4.62
C TYR A 27 -5.07 0.27 4.68
N VAL A 28 -4.99 -0.97 5.16
CA VAL A 28 -6.15 -1.81 5.46
C VAL A 28 -6.19 -2.08 6.96
N ASN A 29 -7.31 -1.76 7.59
CA ASN A 29 -7.55 -2.06 9.01
C ASN A 29 -7.77 -3.55 9.22
N ARG A 30 -6.66 -4.28 9.31
CA ARG A 30 -6.59 -5.70 9.65
C ARG A 30 -5.25 -6.02 10.30
N ASP A 31 -5.28 -6.82 11.36
CA ASP A 31 -4.08 -7.33 12.05
C ASP A 31 -3.74 -8.77 11.63
N ASN A 32 -2.74 -9.39 12.30
CA ASN A 32 -2.32 -10.76 12.02
C ASN A 32 -3.28 -11.82 12.56
N GLU A 33 -4.09 -11.47 13.57
CA GLU A 33 -5.05 -12.37 14.21
C GLU A 33 -6.40 -12.37 13.47
N GLY A 34 -6.55 -11.45 12.51
CA GLY A 34 -7.73 -11.32 11.67
C GLY A 34 -8.73 -10.27 12.17
N ASN A 35 -8.40 -9.54 13.23
CA ASN A 35 -9.25 -8.47 13.74
C ASN A 35 -9.10 -7.20 12.88
N GLY A 36 -10.18 -6.42 12.81
CA GLY A 36 -10.23 -5.13 12.11
C GLY A 36 -11.48 -4.97 11.24
N THR A 37 -11.80 -3.74 10.87
CA THR A 37 -13.01 -3.38 10.10
C THR A 37 -12.85 -3.59 8.59
N LEU A 38 -11.65 -3.94 8.12
CA LEU A 38 -11.27 -3.94 6.70
C LEU A 38 -11.42 -2.58 6.02
N GLU A 39 -11.59 -1.50 6.77
CA GLU A 39 -11.63 -0.14 6.22
C GLU A 39 -10.29 0.22 5.55
N ARG A 40 -10.39 1.07 4.53
CA ARG A 40 -9.26 1.49 3.72
C ARG A 40 -8.98 2.95 3.95
N PHE A 41 -7.72 3.26 4.22
CA PHE A 41 -7.27 4.62 4.49
C PHE A 41 -6.12 4.97 3.56
N LYS A 42 -6.14 6.19 3.00
CA LYS A 42 -5.03 6.69 2.18
C LYS A 42 -3.85 7.01 3.12
N LYS A 43 -2.68 6.44 2.86
CA LYS A 43 -1.44 6.85 3.52
C LYS A 43 -0.90 8.10 2.82
N ASP A 44 0.05 8.81 3.44
CA ASP A 44 0.71 9.96 2.81
C ASP A 44 1.37 9.58 1.47
N SER A 45 1.90 8.36 1.40
CA SER A 45 2.49 7.80 0.19
C SER A 45 1.50 7.62 -0.97
N TYR A 46 0.19 7.64 -0.72
CA TYR A 46 -0.83 7.65 -1.78
C TYR A 46 -0.80 8.93 -2.61
N LEU A 47 -0.81 10.09 -1.94
CA LEU A 47 -0.81 11.39 -2.62
C LEU A 47 0.54 11.63 -3.31
N TRP A 48 1.62 11.19 -2.66
CA TRP A 48 2.95 11.20 -3.26
C TRP A 48 2.98 10.40 -4.57
N TYR A 49 2.57 9.12 -4.55
CA TYR A 49 2.63 8.28 -5.74
C TYR A 49 1.65 8.74 -6.84
N GLN A 50 0.50 9.30 -6.45
CA GLN A 50 -0.42 9.97 -7.37
C GLN A 50 0.27 11.13 -8.10
N ARG A 51 1.06 11.94 -7.40
CA ARG A 51 1.82 13.04 -8.01
C ARG A 51 2.92 12.52 -8.93
N VAL A 52 3.70 11.53 -8.51
CA VAL A 52 4.73 10.89 -9.33
C VAL A 52 4.15 10.39 -10.66
N ILE A 53 2.99 9.72 -10.63
CA ILE A 53 2.30 9.27 -11.85
C ILE A 53 1.84 10.47 -12.69
N ALA A 54 1.22 11.47 -12.06
CA ALA A 54 0.67 12.64 -12.77
C ALA A 54 1.75 13.47 -13.47
N THR A 55 2.96 13.53 -12.92
CA THR A 55 4.09 14.26 -13.51
C THR A 55 5.00 13.35 -14.34
N ASN A 56 4.59 12.10 -14.61
CA ASN A 56 5.39 11.10 -15.31
C ASN A 56 6.83 10.95 -14.72
N GLY A 57 6.94 11.03 -13.40
CA GLY A 57 8.20 10.87 -12.66
C GLY A 57 9.06 12.13 -12.53
N SER A 58 8.62 13.30 -13.02
CA SER A 58 9.42 14.52 -12.88
C SER A 58 9.41 15.13 -11.46
N GLU A 59 8.42 14.79 -10.63
CA GLU A 59 8.34 15.20 -9.22
C GLU A 59 8.25 13.94 -8.34
N VAL A 60 9.23 13.76 -7.45
CA VAL A 60 9.41 12.61 -6.55
C VAL A 60 9.72 13.11 -5.15
#